data_AF-A0A0R3MT13-F1
#
_entry.id   AF-A0A0R3MT13-F1
#
_cell.length_a   1.000
_cell.length_b   1.000
_cell.length_c   1.000
_cell.angle_alpha   90.00
_cell.angle_beta   90.00
_cell.angle_gamma   90.00
#
_symmetry.space_group_name_H-M   'P 1'
#
loop_
_entity.id
_entity.type
_entity.pdbx_description
1 polymer ?
#
loop_
_entity_poly.entity_id
_entity_poly.type
_entity_poly.pdbx_seq_one_letter_code
_entity_poly.pdbx_strand_id
1 'polypeptide(L)'
;MHLPSITAIYLALLALLYTVLAVQVGRLRQRDRAAFGDNGSQQLRSAIRAHANFIEYVPIITLMVAMLEMSGLAPIWVHLLMGALLVSRLLHPLGMYAAPNTLQFRIGRVGGITITLVLLLACALTILLRALLAG
;
A
#
# COMPACT_ATOMS: atom_id res chain seq x y z
N MET A 1 -16.99 20.01 -7.43
CA MET A 1 -16.11 18.89 -7.01
C MET A 1 -16.31 17.75 -7.99
N HIS A 2 -15.28 17.42 -8.78
CA HIS A 2 -15.34 16.27 -9.67
C HIS A 2 -14.85 15.03 -8.92
N LEU A 3 -15.43 13.87 -9.24
CA LEU A 3 -14.94 12.58 -8.74
C LEU A 3 -13.45 12.44 -9.11
N PRO A 4 -12.57 12.06 -8.17
CA PRO A 4 -11.15 11.82 -8.46
C PRO A 4 -11.01 10.52 -9.26
N SER A 5 -11.33 10.60 -10.55
CA SER A 5 -11.47 9.46 -11.46
C SER A 5 -10.18 8.65 -11.60
N ILE A 6 -9.02 9.31 -11.62
CA ILE A 6 -7.73 8.63 -11.74
C ILE A 6 -7.48 7.86 -10.44
N THR A 7 -7.57 8.55 -9.30
CA THR A 7 -7.39 7.92 -7.98
C THR A 7 -8.36 6.75 -7.76
N ALA A 8 -9.63 6.89 -8.18
CA ALA A 8 -10.66 5.87 -8.05
C ALA A 8 -10.30 4.58 -8.80
N ILE A 9 -9.77 4.68 -10.03
CA ILE A 9 -9.34 3.51 -10.81
C ILE A 9 -8.22 2.76 -10.09
N TYR A 10 -7.19 3.46 -9.62
CA TYR A 10 -6.10 2.80 -8.89
C TYR A 10 -6.56 2.26 -7.54
N LEU A 11 -7.47 2.94 -6.83
CA LEU A 11 -8.05 2.46 -5.58
C LEU A 11 -8.82 1.16 -5.79
N ALA A 12 -9.57 1.02 -6.88
CA ALA A 12 -10.25 -0.23 -7.23
C ALA A 12 -9.24 -1.38 -7.46
N LEU A 13 -8.15 -1.14 -8.20
CA LEU A 13 -7.09 -2.12 -8.40
C LEU A 13 -6.41 -2.52 -7.09
N LEU A 14 -6.12 -1.53 -6.23
CA LEU A 14 -5.57 -1.74 -4.90
C LEU A 14 -6.53 -2.54 -4.01
N ALA A 15 -7.84 -2.28 -4.08
CA ALA A 15 -8.83 -3.05 -3.35
C ALA A 15 -8.86 -4.52 -3.78
N LEU A 16 -8.76 -4.81 -5.09
CA LEU A 16 -8.64 -6.19 -5.58
C LEU A 16 -7.39 -6.89 -5.02
N LEU A 17 -6.24 -6.20 -5.02
CA LEU A 17 -5.01 -6.73 -4.42
C LEU A 17 -5.17 -6.98 -2.92
N TYR A 18 -5.84 -6.07 -2.21
CA TYR A 18 -6.14 -6.24 -0.79
C TYR A 18 -7.02 -7.47 -0.53
N THR A 19 -8.04 -7.71 -1.36
CA THR A 19 -8.87 -8.91 -1.28
C THR A 19 -8.06 -10.19 -1.43
N VAL A 20 -7.10 -10.24 -2.37
CA VAL A 20 -6.20 -11.40 -2.51
C VAL A 20 -5.40 -11.65 -1.24
N LEU A 21 -4.82 -10.60 -0.64
CA LEU A 21 -4.08 -10.72 0.62
C LEU A 21 -4.97 -11.19 1.78
N ALA A 22 -6.20 -10.66 1.88
CA ALA A 22 -7.17 -11.04 2.90
C ALA A 22 -7.55 -12.52 2.81
N VAL A 23 -7.88 -12.99 1.60
CA VAL A 23 -8.18 -14.40 1.32
C VAL A 23 -6.98 -15.30 1.65
N GLN A 24 -5.76 -14.86 1.31
CA GLN A 24 -4.54 -15.61 1.62
C GLN A 24 -4.33 -15.78 3.13
N VAL A 25 -4.55 -14.72 3.93
CA VAL A 25 -4.50 -14.79 5.40
C VAL A 25 -5.55 -15.76 5.93
N GLY A 26 -6.80 -15.67 5.44
CA GLY A 26 -7.88 -16.58 5.85
C GLY A 26 -7.55 -18.06 5.56
N ARG A 27 -7.04 -18.35 4.36
CA ARG A 27 -6.66 -19.70 3.95
C ARG A 27 -5.52 -20.26 4.79
N LEU A 28 -4.48 -19.48 5.05
CA LEU A 28 -3.35 -19.90 5.90
C LEU A 28 -3.78 -20.07 7.36
N ARG A 29 -4.68 -19.22 7.86
CA ARG A 29 -5.22 -19.32 9.21
C ARG A 29 -5.97 -20.64 9.44
N GLN A 30 -6.80 -21.04 8.47
CA GLN A 30 -7.50 -22.33 8.51
C GLN A 30 -6.53 -23.50 8.44
N ARG A 31 -5.56 -23.45 7.51
CA ARG A 31 -4.54 -24.50 7.34
C ARG A 31 -3.72 -24.72 8.62
N ASP A 32 -3.28 -23.64 9.25
CA ASP A 32 -2.39 -23.68 10.40
C ASP A 32 -3.14 -23.78 11.73
N ARG A 33 -4.48 -23.91 11.67
CA ARG A 33 -5.39 -23.99 12.84
C ARG A 33 -5.17 -22.86 13.84
N ALA A 34 -4.81 -21.69 13.34
CA ALA A 34 -4.42 -20.53 14.15
C ALA A 34 -5.63 -19.66 14.48
N ALA A 35 -6.42 -20.05 15.50
CA ALA A 35 -7.58 -19.28 15.94
C ALA A 35 -7.21 -17.82 16.28
N PHE A 36 -6.08 -17.63 16.98
CA PHE A 36 -5.49 -16.33 17.28
C PHE A 36 -4.01 -16.32 16.90
N GLY A 37 -3.50 -15.15 16.48
CA GLY A 37 -2.10 -15.00 16.09
C GLY A 37 -1.73 -15.80 14.85
N ASP A 38 -0.55 -16.42 14.87
CA ASP A 38 0.04 -17.16 13.73
C ASP A 38 0.38 -18.63 14.03
N ASN A 39 0.11 -19.13 15.24
CA ASN A 39 0.40 -20.51 15.67
C ASN A 39 1.83 -21.00 15.34
N GLY A 40 2.83 -20.09 15.36
CA GLY A 40 4.22 -20.43 15.02
C GLY A 40 4.53 -20.51 13.52
N SER A 41 3.53 -20.37 12.66
CA SER A 41 3.71 -20.41 11.21
C SER A 41 4.36 -19.14 10.66
N GLN A 42 5.55 -19.27 10.10
CA GLN A 42 6.24 -18.16 9.44
C GLN A 42 5.47 -17.64 8.22
N GLN A 43 4.80 -18.52 7.47
CA GLN A 43 4.03 -18.14 6.28
C GLN A 43 2.80 -17.31 6.65
N LEU A 44 2.07 -17.73 7.70
CA LEU A 44 0.92 -16.99 8.21
C LEU A 44 1.35 -15.65 8.81
N ARG A 45 2.45 -15.62 9.57
CA ARG A 45 3.03 -14.38 10.11
C ARG A 45 3.37 -13.39 9.00
N SER A 46 4.03 -13.85 7.94
CA SER A 46 4.32 -13.04 6.76
C SER A 46 3.02 -12.53 6.14
N ALA A 47 2.07 -13.40 5.80
CA ALA A 47 0.81 -12.99 5.16
C ALA A 47 0.04 -11.94 5.99
N ILE A 48 -0.05 -12.12 7.32
CA ILE A 48 -0.67 -11.15 8.24
C ILE A 48 0.03 -9.80 8.13
N ARG A 49 1.37 -9.76 8.08
CA ARG A 49 2.14 -8.52 7.97
C ARG A 49 1.97 -7.82 6.62
N ALA A 50 1.87 -8.52 5.49
CA ALA A 50 1.55 -7.86 4.21
C ALA A 50 0.16 -7.24 4.26
N HIS A 51 -0.82 -8.00 4.74
CA HIS A 51 -2.20 -7.55 4.82
C HIS A 51 -2.35 -6.33 5.74
N ALA A 52 -1.74 -6.39 6.93
CA ALA A 52 -1.71 -5.28 7.89
C ALA A 52 -1.01 -4.04 7.29
N ASN A 53 0.17 -4.22 6.69
CA ASN A 53 0.89 -3.10 6.07
C ASN A 53 0.08 -2.44 4.94
N PHE A 54 -0.65 -3.24 4.17
CA PHE A 54 -1.51 -2.69 3.12
C PHE A 54 -2.57 -1.75 3.70
N ILE A 55 -3.33 -2.21 4.70
CA ILE A 55 -4.44 -1.43 5.26
C ILE A 55 -3.97 -0.24 6.11
N GLU A 56 -2.76 -0.31 6.69
CA GLU A 56 -2.16 0.78 7.45
C GLU A 56 -1.81 1.99 6.58
N TYR A 57 -1.34 1.77 5.34
CA TYR A 57 -0.76 2.84 4.52
C TYR A 57 -1.57 3.17 3.26
N VAL A 58 -2.19 2.20 2.61
CA VAL A 58 -2.87 2.43 1.32
C VAL A 58 -4.05 3.39 1.48
N PRO A 59 -5.00 3.20 2.40
CA PRO A 59 -6.16 4.08 2.52
C PRO A 59 -5.77 5.55 2.74
N ILE A 60 -4.84 5.81 3.66
CA ILE A 60 -4.41 7.17 3.98
C ILE A 60 -3.68 7.84 2.81
N ILE A 61 -2.81 7.12 2.09
CA ILE A 61 -2.14 7.69 0.90
C ILE A 61 -3.17 7.94 -0.21
N THR A 62 -4.06 6.98 -0.49
CA THR A 62 -5.09 7.17 -1.53
C THR A 62 -6.04 8.33 -1.23
N LEU A 63 -6.39 8.54 0.04
CA LEU A 63 -7.21 9.67 0.47
C LEU A 63 -6.49 11.01 0.20
N MET A 64 -5.21 11.10 0.57
CA MET A 64 -4.42 12.32 0.29
C MET A 64 -4.28 12.58 -1.21
N VAL A 65 -4.05 11.55 -2.02
CA VAL A 65 -3.96 11.71 -3.47
C VAL A 65 -5.31 12.11 -4.08
N ALA A 66 -6.42 11.57 -3.59
CA ALA A 66 -7.77 12.01 -3.99
C ALA A 66 -7.99 13.50 -3.69
N MET A 67 -7.60 13.96 -2.49
CA MET A 67 -7.66 15.38 -2.13
C MET A 67 -6.79 16.24 -3.06
N LEU A 68 -5.59 15.76 -3.40
CA LEU A 68 -4.71 16.45 -4.34
C LEU A 68 -5.32 16.53 -5.76
N GLU A 69 -5.90 15.44 -6.28
CA GLU A 69 -6.62 15.42 -7.57
C GLU A 69 -7.80 16.39 -7.54
N MET A 70 -8.60 16.39 -6.47
CA MET A 70 -9.71 17.33 -6.28
C MET A 70 -9.24 18.79 -6.15
N SER A 71 -8.01 19.03 -5.67
CA SER A 71 -7.39 20.36 -5.61
C SER A 71 -6.78 20.83 -6.93
N GLY A 72 -6.95 20.07 -8.02
CA GLY A 72 -6.42 20.42 -9.34
C GLY A 72 -4.94 20.10 -9.53
N LEU A 73 -4.39 19.12 -8.79
CA LEU A 73 -3.07 18.58 -9.11
C LEU A 73 -3.08 17.98 -10.52
N ALA A 74 -2.06 18.28 -11.33
CA ALA A 74 -2.04 17.85 -12.73
C ALA A 74 -2.13 16.31 -12.83
N PRO A 75 -2.90 15.77 -13.81
CA PRO A 75 -3.16 14.33 -13.94
C PRO A 75 -1.91 13.44 -13.92
N ILE A 76 -0.82 13.91 -14.53
CA ILE A 76 0.46 13.20 -14.57
C ILE A 76 1.00 12.90 -13.17
N TRP A 77 0.89 13.84 -12.23
CA TRP A 77 1.36 13.64 -10.86
C TRP A 77 0.48 12.66 -10.10
N VAL A 78 -0.83 12.68 -10.34
CA VAL A 78 -1.77 11.71 -9.76
C VAL A 78 -1.44 10.29 -10.23
N HIS A 79 -1.20 10.10 -11.54
CA HIS A 79 -0.75 8.81 -12.09
C HIS A 79 0.59 8.35 -11.49
N LEU A 80 1.54 9.25 -11.30
CA LEU A 80 2.83 8.91 -10.71
C LEU A 80 2.68 8.48 -9.24
N LEU A 81 1.92 9.22 -8.43
CA LEU A 81 1.71 8.89 -7.02
C LEU A 81 0.95 7.57 -6.84
N MET A 82 -0.17 7.40 -7.56
CA MET A 82 -0.99 6.18 -7.47
C MET A 82 -0.32 4.97 -8.12
N GLY A 83 0.38 5.18 -9.25
CA GLY A 83 1.16 4.16 -9.93
C GLY A 83 2.31 3.66 -9.07
N ALA A 84 3.07 4.58 -8.44
CA ALA A 84 4.13 4.22 -7.50
C ALA A 84 3.58 3.46 -6.28
N LEU A 85 2.42 3.88 -5.75
CA LEU A 85 1.76 3.16 -4.67
C LEU A 85 1.41 1.74 -5.10
N LEU A 86 0.75 1.55 -6.25
CA LEU A 86 0.41 0.23 -6.78
C LEU A 86 1.64 -0.66 -6.97
N VAL A 87 2.70 -0.15 -7.61
CA VAL A 87 3.95 -0.90 -7.81
C VAL A 87 4.58 -1.30 -6.48
N SER A 88 4.62 -0.40 -5.48
CA SER A 88 5.14 -0.73 -4.15
C SER A 88 4.38 -1.91 -3.50
N ARG A 89 3.07 -2.01 -3.71
CA ARG A 89 2.23 -3.09 -3.15
C ARG A 89 2.37 -4.41 -3.89
N LEU A 90 2.75 -4.38 -5.16
CA LEU A 90 3.07 -5.59 -5.91
C LEU A 90 4.46 -6.12 -5.53
N LEU A 91 5.43 -5.23 -5.29
CA LEU A 91 6.80 -5.61 -4.90
C LEU A 91 6.90 -6.11 -3.44
N HIS A 92 6.07 -5.57 -2.54
CA HIS A 92 6.18 -5.88 -1.11
C HIS A 92 5.93 -7.37 -0.75
N PRO A 93 4.85 -8.02 -1.22
CA PRO A 93 4.62 -9.45 -0.97
C PRO A 93 5.74 -10.33 -1.53
N LEU A 94 6.28 -10.01 -2.71
CA LEU A 94 7.39 -10.75 -3.32
C LEU A 94 8.62 -10.81 -2.41
N GLY A 95 8.93 -9.73 -1.69
CA GLY A 95 10.03 -9.72 -0.72
C GLY A 95 9.73 -10.41 0.60
N MET A 96 8.46 -10.56 0.99
CA MET A 96 8.13 -11.25 2.24
C MET A 96 8.11 -12.78 2.13
N TYR A 97 7.88 -13.31 0.93
CA TYR A 97 7.97 -14.75 0.66
C TYR A 97 9.39 -15.22 0.33
N ALA A 98 10.33 -14.28 0.15
CA ALA A 98 11.73 -14.59 -0.05
C ALA A 98 12.41 -15.05 1.25
N ALA A 99 13.40 -15.93 1.14
CA ALA A 99 14.17 -16.40 2.28
C ALA A 99 14.89 -15.22 2.98
N PRO A 100 15.03 -15.25 4.32
CA PRO A 100 15.75 -14.22 5.07
C PRO A 100 17.15 -13.96 4.50
N ASN A 101 17.61 -12.70 4.52
CA ASN A 101 18.92 -12.25 3.99
C ASN A 101 19.14 -12.40 2.47
N THR A 102 18.12 -12.74 1.68
CA THR A 102 18.25 -12.71 0.21
C THR A 102 18.08 -11.30 -0.35
N LEU A 103 18.62 -11.06 -1.56
CA LEU A 103 18.43 -9.81 -2.30
C LEU A 103 16.94 -9.49 -2.51
N GLN A 104 16.14 -10.53 -2.76
CA GLN A 104 14.68 -10.44 -2.92
C GLN A 104 13.98 -10.00 -1.62
N PHE A 105 14.43 -10.50 -0.46
CA PHE A 105 13.93 -10.06 0.85
C PHE A 105 14.22 -8.58 1.09
N ARG A 106 15.45 -8.13 0.82
CA ARG A 106 15.83 -6.71 0.96
C ARG A 106 15.04 -5.82 0.01
N ILE A 107 15.00 -6.14 -1.28
CA ILE A 107 14.36 -5.28 -2.29
C ILE A 107 12.84 -5.22 -2.08
N GLY A 108 12.17 -6.37 -1.90
CA GLY A 108 10.71 -6.36 -1.79
C GLY A 108 10.24 -5.83 -0.42
N ARG A 109 10.88 -6.21 0.69
CA ARG A 109 10.44 -5.76 2.02
C ARG A 109 10.88 -4.33 2.33
N VAL A 110 12.18 -4.02 2.19
CA VAL A 110 12.72 -2.70 2.53
C VAL A 110 12.38 -1.69 1.43
N GLY A 111 12.54 -2.05 0.16
CA GLY A 111 12.18 -1.15 -0.94
C GLY A 111 10.69 -0.80 -0.96
N GLY A 112 9.81 -1.78 -0.77
CA GLY A 112 8.36 -1.56 -0.75
C GLY A 112 7.90 -0.61 0.37
N ILE A 113 8.43 -0.77 1.59
CA ILE A 113 8.11 0.14 2.70
C ILE A 113 8.75 1.51 2.54
N THR A 114 9.96 1.61 1.99
CA THR A 114 10.60 2.90 1.73
C THR A 114 9.80 3.73 0.73
N ILE A 115 9.36 3.13 -0.39
CA ILE A 115 8.51 3.82 -1.37
C ILE A 115 7.20 4.29 -0.71
N THR A 116 6.60 3.43 0.12
CA THR A 116 5.38 3.77 0.87
C THR A 116 5.57 5.02 1.74
N LEU A 117 6.64 5.06 2.53
CA LEU A 117 6.89 6.16 3.46
C LEU A 117 7.23 7.46 2.73
N VAL A 118 7.98 7.36 1.63
CA VAL A 118 8.27 8.50 0.76
C VAL A 118 6.98 9.06 0.15
N LEU A 119 6.08 8.21 -0.34
CA LEU A 119 4.79 8.64 -0.87
C LEU A 119 3.91 9.29 0.20
N LEU A 120 3.85 8.71 1.39
CA LEU A 120 3.12 9.26 2.53
C LEU A 120 3.61 10.67 2.87
N LEU A 121 4.93 10.83 3.00
CA LEU A 121 5.56 12.11 3.32
C LEU A 121 5.37 13.13 2.18
N ALA A 122 5.58 12.73 0.93
CA ALA A 122 5.43 13.61 -0.22
C ALA A 122 3.99 14.14 -0.35
N CYS A 123 2.98 13.29 -0.16
CA CYS A 123 1.58 13.69 -0.19
C CYS A 123 1.27 14.66 0.97
N ALA A 124 1.69 14.35 2.19
CA ALA A 124 1.46 15.20 3.35
C ALA A 124 2.09 16.59 3.19
N LEU A 125 3.36 16.65 2.77
CA LEU A 125 4.06 17.92 2.53
C LEU A 125 3.41 18.72 1.39
N THR A 126 3.01 18.07 0.30
CA THR A 126 2.36 18.76 -0.84
C THR A 126 1.02 19.36 -0.42
N ILE A 127 0.22 18.63 0.37
CA ILE A 127 -1.06 19.14 0.90
C ILE A 127 -0.81 20.34 1.81
N LEU A 128 0.13 20.22 2.76
CA LEU A 128 0.45 21.31 3.69
C LEU A 128 0.94 22.57 2.96
N LEU A 129 1.86 22.42 1.99
CA LEU A 129 2.36 23.55 1.20
C LEU A 129 1.24 24.23 0.42
N ARG A 130 0.36 23.46 -0.23
CA ARG A 130 -0.79 24.02 -0.95
C ARG A 130 -1.76 24.75 -0.02
N ALA A 131 -2.03 24.20 1.15
CA ALA A 131 -2.92 24.82 2.14
C ALA A 131 -2.35 26.14 2.67
N LEU A 132 -1.04 26.20 2.93
CA LEU A 132 -0.36 27.40 3.43
C LEU A 132 -0.23 28.51 2.38
N LEU A 133 -0.09 28.15 1.10
CA LEU A 133 0.00 29.13 0.00
C LEU A 133 -1.37 29.64 -0.47
N ALA A 134 -2.46 28.96 -0.08
CA ALA A 134 -3.83 29.32 -0.46
C ALA A 134 -4.56 30.17 0.59
N GLY A 135 -3.95 30.39 1.76
CA GLY A 135 -4.43 31.31 2.81
C GLY A 135 -3.71 32.65 2.76
#